data_AF-A0A7D4Y3C0-F1
#
_entry.id   AF-A0A7D4Y3C0-F1
#
_cell.length_a   1.000
_cell.length_b   1.000
_cell.length_c   1.000
_cell.angle_alpha   90.00
_cell.angle_beta   90.00
_cell.angle_gamma   90.00
#
_symmetry.space_group_name_H-M   'P 1'
#
loop_
_entity.id
_entity.type
_entity.pdbx_description
1 polymer ?
#
loop_
_entity_poly.entity_id
_entity_poly.type
_entity_poly.pdbx_seq_one_letter_code
_entity_poly.pdbx_strand_id
1 'polypeptide(L)'
;MNANGVGLTAAVFAVVGVGVGLVAAVGTGWAETALATAATGETARFGPVFVAQSYLAVTATALVGAPLLAGVLGVLFGSRAYDVQEAAATSGIGGGIGALVYGIVVVVLVVASQGEAATQAHGIADAFGPLLTTAVVAAVVGAATGALGSVTG
;
A
#
# COMPACT_ATOMS: atom_id res chain seq x y z
N MET A 1 -2.99 20.86 -14.72
CA MET A 1 -3.28 19.63 -13.94
C MET A 1 -4.27 18.81 -14.73
N ASN A 2 -3.92 17.57 -15.06
CA ASN A 2 -4.75 16.71 -15.91
C ASN A 2 -5.60 15.75 -15.05
N ALA A 3 -6.91 16.02 -14.96
CA ALA A 3 -7.84 15.21 -14.16
C ALA A 3 -7.92 13.74 -14.60
N ASN A 4 -7.82 13.46 -15.91
CA ASN A 4 -7.82 12.10 -16.43
C ASN A 4 -6.55 11.34 -16.02
N GLY A 5 -5.40 12.02 -16.00
CA GLY A 5 -4.13 11.45 -15.53
C GLY A 5 -4.15 11.12 -14.04
N VAL A 6 -4.72 12.01 -13.21
CA VAL A 6 -4.95 11.76 -11.78
C VAL A 6 -5.85 10.54 -11.59
N GLY A 7 -6.99 10.49 -12.29
CA GLY A 7 -7.95 9.39 -12.21
C GLY A 7 -7.36 8.04 -12.63
N LEU A 8 -6.61 8.01 -13.73
CA LEU A 8 -5.93 6.80 -14.19
C LEU A 8 -4.87 6.32 -13.20
N THR A 9 -4.07 7.24 -12.65
CA THR A 9 -3.08 6.91 -11.61
C THR A 9 -3.77 6.27 -10.40
N ALA A 10 -4.84 6.90 -9.90
CA ALA A 10 -5.61 6.35 -8.78
C ALA A 10 -6.21 4.97 -9.09
N ALA A 11 -6.69 4.75 -10.31
CA ALA A 11 -7.21 3.44 -10.74
C ALA A 11 -6.13 2.35 -10.75
N VAL A 12 -4.91 2.66 -11.24
CA VAL A 12 -3.78 1.72 -11.19
C VAL A 12 -3.43 1.36 -9.76
N PHE A 13 -3.36 2.35 -8.87
CA PHE A 13 -3.14 2.10 -7.44
C PHE A 13 -4.23 1.21 -6.82
N ALA A 14 -5.49 1.43 -7.17
CA ALA A 14 -6.59 0.60 -6.68
C ALA A 14 -6.43 -0.86 -7.13
N VAL A 15 -6.14 -1.10 -8.42
CA VAL A 15 -5.94 -2.46 -8.96
C VAL A 15 -4.73 -3.14 -8.30
N VAL A 16 -3.61 -2.44 -8.18
CA VAL A 16 -2.41 -2.98 -7.52
C VAL A 16 -2.68 -3.23 -6.03
N GLY A 17 -3.46 -2.35 -5.37
CA GLY A 17 -3.86 -2.49 -3.97
C GLY A 17 -4.70 -3.73 -3.72
N VAL A 18 -5.67 -4.02 -4.60
CA VAL A 18 -6.43 -5.28 -4.54
C VAL A 18 -5.48 -6.47 -4.67
N GLY A 19 -4.57 -6.46 -5.64
CA GLY A 19 -3.61 -7.55 -5.84
C GLY A 19 -2.73 -7.79 -4.61
N VAL A 20 -2.13 -6.72 -4.07
CA VAL A 20 -1.28 -6.82 -2.87
C VAL A 20 -2.08 -7.24 -1.64
N GLY A 21 -3.28 -6.70 -1.44
CA GLY A 21 -4.14 -7.07 -0.31
C GLY A 21 -4.56 -8.54 -0.35
N LEU A 22 -4.87 -9.09 -1.53
CA LEU A 22 -5.17 -10.52 -1.69
C LEU A 22 -3.94 -11.39 -1.40
N VAL A 23 -2.76 -11.01 -1.92
CA VAL A 23 -1.50 -11.73 -1.62
C VAL A 23 -1.18 -11.68 -0.13
N ALA A 24 -1.40 -10.53 0.52
CA ALA A 24 -1.22 -10.35 1.95
C ALA A 24 -2.17 -11.24 2.78
N ALA A 25 -3.45 -11.32 2.39
CA ALA A 25 -4.44 -12.20 3.03
C ALA A 25 -4.05 -13.68 2.91
N VAL A 26 -3.63 -14.12 1.72
CA VAL A 26 -3.17 -15.51 1.52
C VAL A 26 -1.89 -15.79 2.32
N GLY A 27 -0.94 -14.86 2.35
CA GLY A 27 0.32 -15.01 3.08
C GLY A 27 0.13 -15.08 4.60
N THR A 28 -0.77 -14.26 5.15
CA THR A 28 -1.09 -14.29 6.59
C THR A 28 -1.84 -15.56 6.99
N GLY A 29 -2.80 -16.03 6.18
CA GLY A 29 -3.46 -17.33 6.40
C GLY A 29 -2.50 -18.52 6.30
N TRP A 30 -1.54 -18.47 5.38
CA TRP A 30 -0.47 -19.47 5.32
C TRP A 30 0.39 -19.46 6.60
N ALA A 31 0.75 -18.28 7.11
CA ALA A 31 1.53 -18.15 8.34
C ALA A 31 0.78 -18.70 9.58
N GLU A 32 -0.52 -18.44 9.68
CA GLU A 32 -1.38 -19.02 10.73
C GLU A 32 -1.42 -20.56 10.65
N THR A 33 -1.57 -21.10 9.43
CA THR A 33 -1.58 -22.56 9.21
C THR A 33 -0.24 -23.18 9.57
N ALA A 34 0.87 -22.55 9.18
CA ALA A 34 2.21 -23.00 9.53
C ALA A 34 2.44 -23.02 11.05
N LEU A 35 1.96 -21.98 11.76
CA LEU A 35 1.99 -21.96 13.22
C LEU A 35 1.16 -23.11 13.81
N ALA A 36 -0.07 -23.30 13.34
CA ALA A 36 -0.97 -24.33 13.87
C ALA A 36 -0.45 -25.77 13.65
N THR A 37 0.31 -25.99 12.57
CA THR A 37 0.76 -27.34 12.16
C THR A 37 2.17 -27.69 12.63
N ALA A 38 3.08 -26.71 12.73
CA ALA A 38 4.49 -26.95 12.98
C ALA A 38 4.98 -26.49 14.36
N ALA A 39 4.21 -25.68 15.09
CA ALA A 39 4.70 -25.12 16.35
C ALA A 39 4.68 -26.16 17.48
N THR A 40 5.86 -26.47 18.00
CA THR A 40 6.07 -27.28 19.20
C THR A 40 6.47 -26.34 20.36
N GLY A 41 5.50 -25.88 21.15
CA GLY A 41 5.74 -24.93 22.25
C GLY A 41 4.48 -24.35 22.89
N GLU A 42 4.62 -23.29 23.68
CA GLU A 42 3.53 -22.61 24.41
C GLU A 42 2.63 -21.76 23.47
N THR A 43 2.07 -22.39 22.43
CA THR A 43 1.29 -21.76 21.35
C THR A 43 0.08 -20.99 21.87
N ALA A 44 -0.54 -21.45 22.96
CA ALA A 44 -1.63 -20.74 23.62
C ALA A 44 -1.22 -19.34 24.13
N ARG A 45 0.05 -19.16 24.53
CA ARG A 45 0.56 -17.89 25.05
C ARG A 45 1.14 -16.99 23.96
N PHE A 46 1.92 -17.57 23.04
CA PHE A 46 2.68 -16.78 22.04
C PHE A 46 2.04 -16.73 20.66
N GLY A 47 1.10 -17.62 20.35
CA GLY A 47 0.42 -17.68 19.07
C GLY A 47 -0.31 -16.38 18.70
N PRO A 48 -1.18 -15.83 19.57
CA PRO A 48 -1.89 -14.59 19.27
C PRO A 48 -0.94 -13.40 18.98
N VAL A 49 0.18 -13.32 19.69
CA VAL A 49 1.19 -12.26 19.49
C VAL A 49 1.90 -12.43 18.15
N PHE A 50 2.29 -13.66 17.79
CA PHE A 50 2.89 -13.95 16.49
C PHE A 50 1.94 -13.59 15.33
N VAL A 51 0.67 -13.96 15.46
CA VAL A 51 -0.36 -13.66 14.46
C VAL A 51 -0.50 -12.14 14.33
N ALA A 52 -0.77 -11.42 15.42
CA ALA A 52 -0.89 -9.96 15.41
C ALA A 52 0.33 -9.24 14.79
N GLN A 53 1.55 -9.68 15.11
CA GLN A 53 2.77 -9.15 14.51
C GLN A 53 2.89 -9.46 13.02
N SER A 54 2.45 -10.64 12.58
CA SER A 54 2.46 -11.02 11.15
C SER A 54 1.52 -10.12 10.33
N TYR A 55 0.30 -9.86 10.82
CA TYR A 55 -0.63 -8.92 10.17
C TYR A 55 -0.07 -7.50 10.14
N LEU A 56 0.52 -7.03 11.25
CA LEU A 56 1.16 -5.71 11.32
C LEU A 56 2.32 -5.60 10.32
N ALA A 57 3.21 -6.59 10.30
CA ALA A 57 4.40 -6.60 9.44
C ALA A 57 3.99 -6.60 7.96
N VAL A 58 3.06 -7.47 7.55
CA VAL A 58 2.58 -7.53 6.17
C VAL A 58 1.92 -6.21 5.75
N THR A 59 1.11 -5.61 6.62
CA THR A 59 0.50 -4.30 6.35
C THR A 59 1.55 -3.21 6.19
N ALA A 60 2.52 -3.14 7.10
CA ALA A 60 3.62 -2.18 7.02
C ALA A 60 4.45 -2.37 5.74
N THR A 61 4.77 -3.60 5.37
CA THR A 61 5.48 -3.93 4.13
C THR A 61 4.68 -3.51 2.90
N ALA A 62 3.37 -3.77 2.87
CA ALA A 62 2.53 -3.36 1.76
C ALA A 62 2.50 -1.83 1.59
N LEU A 63 2.44 -1.07 2.69
CA LEU A 63 2.46 0.40 2.62
C LEU A 63 3.75 0.98 2.02
N VAL A 64 4.88 0.27 2.11
CA VAL A 64 6.14 0.66 1.43
C VAL A 64 6.02 0.56 -0.10
N GLY A 65 5.11 -0.28 -0.61
CA GLY A 65 4.87 -0.43 -2.04
C GLY A 65 4.24 0.81 -2.70
N ALA A 66 3.45 1.59 -1.97
CA ALA A 66 2.73 2.74 -2.53
C ALA A 66 3.69 3.84 -3.05
N PRO A 67 4.71 4.29 -2.29
CA PRO A 67 5.69 5.25 -2.80
C PRO A 67 6.49 4.73 -4.00
N LEU A 68 6.81 3.44 -4.03
CA LEU A 68 7.52 2.83 -5.17
C LEU A 68 6.66 2.88 -6.44
N LEU A 69 5.38 2.51 -6.33
CA LEU A 69 4.43 2.60 -7.42
C LEU A 69 4.24 4.05 -7.89
N ALA A 70 4.18 5.01 -6.95
CA ALA A 70 4.11 6.44 -7.28
C ALA A 70 5.33 6.88 -8.09
N GLY A 71 6.53 6.40 -7.73
CA GLY A 71 7.76 6.70 -8.44
C GLY A 71 7.77 6.20 -9.87
N VAL A 72 7.37 4.94 -10.07
CA VAL A 72 7.30 4.34 -11.41
C VAL A 72 6.27 5.05 -12.28
N LEU A 73 5.06 5.27 -11.76
CA LEU A 73 4.00 5.95 -12.50
C LEU A 73 4.34 7.41 -12.77
N GLY A 74 5.00 8.09 -11.84
CA GLY A 74 5.49 9.45 -12.03
C GLY A 74 6.44 9.55 -13.23
N VAL A 75 7.45 8.69 -13.32
CA VAL A 75 8.36 8.69 -14.50
C VAL A 75 7.59 8.41 -15.80
N LEU A 76 6.68 7.43 -15.80
CA LEU A 76 5.93 7.02 -16.99
C LEU A 76 4.94 8.09 -17.48
N PHE A 77 4.26 8.79 -16.58
CA PHE A 77 3.35 9.87 -16.95
C PHE A 77 4.11 11.17 -17.25
N GLY A 78 5.18 11.44 -16.51
CA GLY A 78 6.05 12.57 -16.73
C GLY A 78 6.65 12.58 -18.14
N SER A 79 7.12 11.43 -18.63
CA SER A 79 7.74 11.31 -19.97
C SER A 79 6.82 11.64 -21.15
N ARG A 80 5.51 11.81 -20.91
CA ARG A 80 4.54 12.23 -21.92
C ARG A 80 4.08 13.67 -21.76
N ALA A 81 4.54 14.36 -20.72
CA ALA A 81 4.14 15.72 -20.42
C ALA A 81 5.18 16.71 -20.98
N TYR A 82 4.71 17.76 -21.63
CA TYR A 82 5.56 18.84 -22.15
C TYR A 82 5.86 19.93 -21.11
N ASP A 83 5.17 19.90 -19.97
CA ASP A 83 5.31 20.89 -18.89
C ASP A 83 5.62 20.20 -17.54
N VAL A 84 6.71 20.64 -16.91
CA VAL A 84 7.24 20.06 -15.65
C VAL A 84 6.29 20.28 -14.47
N GLN A 85 5.67 21.46 -14.38
CA GLN A 85 4.77 21.79 -13.26
C GLN A 85 3.48 20.98 -13.36
N GLU A 86 2.92 20.84 -14.55
CA GLU A 86 1.76 20.01 -14.80
C GLU A 86 2.04 18.52 -14.57
N ALA A 87 3.21 18.03 -15.00
CA ALA A 87 3.65 16.66 -14.76
C ALA A 87 3.77 16.36 -13.26
N ALA A 88 4.43 17.26 -12.52
CA ALA A 88 4.62 17.14 -11.07
C ALA A 88 3.27 17.19 -10.32
N ALA A 89 2.40 18.14 -10.64
CA ALA A 89 1.10 18.28 -10.00
C ALA A 89 0.20 17.06 -10.26
N THR A 90 0.13 16.60 -11.50
CA THR A 90 -0.69 15.44 -11.89
C THR A 90 -0.18 14.15 -11.23
N SER A 91 1.12 13.91 -11.28
CA SER A 91 1.74 12.70 -10.71
C SER A 91 1.72 12.71 -9.18
N GLY A 92 1.89 13.88 -8.55
CA GLY A 92 1.83 14.02 -7.11
C GLY A 92 0.42 13.83 -6.55
N ILE A 93 -0.57 14.51 -7.11
CA ILE A 93 -1.97 14.37 -6.66
C ILE A 93 -2.48 12.95 -6.96
N GLY A 94 -2.20 12.43 -8.16
CA GLY A 94 -2.53 11.06 -8.53
C GLY A 94 -1.87 10.02 -7.63
N GLY A 95 -0.58 10.20 -7.31
CA GLY A 95 0.17 9.34 -6.40
C GLY A 95 -0.36 9.38 -4.97
N GLY A 96 -0.70 10.57 -4.45
CA GLY A 96 -1.25 10.72 -3.10
C GLY A 96 -2.64 10.11 -2.94
N ILE A 97 -3.57 10.47 -3.83
CA ILE A 97 -4.94 9.91 -3.82
C ILE A 97 -4.89 8.40 -4.09
N GLY A 98 -4.09 7.98 -5.07
CA GLY A 98 -3.88 6.56 -5.38
C GLY A 98 -3.35 5.79 -4.18
N ALA A 99 -2.33 6.31 -3.48
CA ALA A 99 -1.77 5.66 -2.30
C ALA A 99 -2.77 5.53 -1.14
N LEU A 100 -3.67 6.52 -0.96
CA LEU A 100 -4.77 6.38 0.01
C LEU A 100 -5.71 5.22 -0.37
N VAL A 101 -6.14 5.17 -1.63
CA VAL A 101 -7.04 4.11 -2.11
C VAL A 101 -6.37 2.74 -1.99
N TYR A 102 -5.13 2.62 -2.46
CA TYR A 102 -4.30 1.43 -2.32
C TYR A 102 -4.21 0.97 -0.86
N GLY A 103 -3.84 1.89 0.04
CA GLY A 103 -3.64 1.57 1.43
C GLY A 103 -4.94 1.16 2.12
N ILE A 104 -6.03 1.87 1.87
CA ILE A 104 -7.36 1.51 2.41
C ILE A 104 -7.76 0.12 1.93
N VAL A 105 -7.63 -0.18 0.64
CA VAL A 105 -7.98 -1.48 0.08
C VAL A 105 -7.14 -2.59 0.71
N VAL A 106 -5.83 -2.40 0.81
CA VAL A 106 -4.92 -3.38 1.44
C VAL A 106 -5.30 -3.60 2.90
N VAL A 107 -5.44 -2.54 3.68
CA VAL A 107 -5.77 -2.63 5.11
C VAL A 107 -7.13 -3.31 5.31
N VAL A 108 -8.14 -2.95 4.52
CA VAL A 108 -9.46 -3.58 4.61
C VAL A 108 -9.39 -5.07 4.28
N LEU A 109 -8.68 -5.47 3.22
CA LEU A 109 -8.54 -6.88 2.86
C LEU A 109 -7.79 -7.67 3.94
N VAL A 110 -6.73 -7.10 4.49
CA VAL A 110 -5.92 -7.72 5.55
C VAL A 110 -6.69 -7.83 6.86
N VAL A 111 -7.44 -6.79 7.26
CA VAL A 111 -8.28 -6.83 8.46
C VAL A 111 -9.46 -7.77 8.27
N ALA A 112 -10.09 -7.78 7.10
CA ALA A 112 -11.19 -8.68 6.80
C ALA A 112 -10.75 -10.16 6.73
N SER A 113 -9.47 -10.44 6.48
CA SER A 113 -8.92 -11.80 6.48
C SER A 113 -8.41 -12.27 7.84
N GLN A 114 -8.51 -11.46 8.90
CA GLN A 114 -8.08 -11.83 10.24
C GLN A 114 -8.84 -13.05 10.78
N GLY A 115 -8.11 -14.10 11.14
CA GLY A 115 -8.66 -15.28 11.82
C GLY A 115 -8.96 -15.03 13.30
N GLU A 116 -9.62 -15.99 13.98
CA GLU A 116 -10.01 -15.89 15.40
C GLU A 116 -8.81 -15.64 16.35
N ALA A 117 -7.61 -16.10 15.96
CA ALA A 117 -6.38 -15.89 16.71
C ALA A 117 -5.82 -14.46 16.62
N ALA A 118 -6.35 -13.63 15.72
CA ALA A 118 -5.86 -12.28 15.42
C ALA A 118 -6.61 -11.17 16.19
N THR A 119 -7.34 -11.49 17.27
CA THR A 119 -8.06 -10.49 18.09
C THR A 119 -7.18 -9.39 18.68
N GLN A 120 -5.87 -9.62 18.77
CA GLN A 120 -4.87 -8.61 19.18
C GLN A 120 -4.25 -7.83 18.02
N ALA A 121 -4.60 -8.15 16.77
CA ALA A 121 -4.12 -7.44 15.61
C ALA A 121 -4.68 -6.01 15.57
N HIS A 122 -3.98 -5.15 14.85
CA HIS A 122 -4.37 -3.76 14.69
C HIS A 122 -5.70 -3.65 13.93
N GLY A 123 -6.52 -2.69 14.33
CA GLY A 123 -7.77 -2.36 13.64
C GLY A 123 -7.55 -1.39 12.48
N ILE A 124 -8.61 -1.16 11.70
CA ILE A 124 -8.61 -0.16 10.62
C ILE A 124 -8.28 1.24 11.16
N ALA A 125 -8.76 1.57 12.36
CA ALA A 125 -8.52 2.85 13.02
C ALA A 125 -7.01 3.11 13.25
N ASP A 126 -6.28 2.07 13.65
CA ASP A 126 -4.85 2.16 13.98
C ASP A 126 -3.97 2.35 12.73
N ALA A 127 -4.48 1.93 11.56
CA ALA A 127 -3.78 2.06 10.29
C ALA A 127 -3.85 3.47 9.68
N PHE A 128 -4.74 4.35 10.14
CA PHE A 128 -4.92 5.67 9.52
C PHE A 128 -3.67 6.55 9.55
N GLY A 129 -2.93 6.55 10.67
CA GLY A 129 -1.69 7.35 10.79
C GLY A 129 -0.65 6.96 9.73
N PRO A 130 -0.27 5.66 9.66
CA PRO A 130 0.58 5.15 8.59
C PRO A 130 0.03 5.40 7.18
N LEU A 131 -1.27 5.20 6.95
CA LEU A 131 -1.91 5.43 5.64
C LEU A 131 -1.74 6.86 5.15
N LEU A 132 -2.04 7.85 6.00
CA LEU A 132 -1.89 9.26 5.67
C LEU A 132 -0.43 9.62 5.41
N THR A 133 0.48 9.08 6.21
CA THR A 133 1.93 9.29 6.03
C THR A 133 2.38 8.73 4.68
N THR A 134 1.99 7.50 4.35
CA THR A 134 2.28 6.86 3.07
C THR A 134 1.74 7.65 1.89
N ALA A 135 0.52 8.20 2.01
CA ALA A 135 -0.07 9.02 0.97
C ALA A 135 0.71 10.31 0.71
N VAL A 136 1.14 11.00 1.77
CA VAL A 136 1.98 12.20 1.65
C VAL A 136 3.31 11.86 0.97
N VAL A 137 3.97 10.77 1.42
CA VAL A 137 5.24 10.33 0.83
C VAL A 137 5.06 9.96 -0.64
N ALA A 138 4.01 9.21 -0.98
CA ALA A 138 3.70 8.84 -2.36
C ALA A 138 3.40 10.07 -3.23
N ALA A 139 2.73 11.09 -2.70
CA ALA A 139 2.50 12.35 -3.41
C ALA A 139 3.81 13.08 -3.72
N VAL A 140 4.72 13.15 -2.74
CA VAL A 140 6.04 13.79 -2.93
C VAL A 140 6.87 13.01 -3.95
N VAL A 141 6.94 11.68 -3.81
CA VAL A 141 7.70 10.82 -4.74
C VAL A 141 7.11 10.90 -6.15
N GLY A 142 5.79 10.82 -6.28
CA GLY A 142 5.09 10.96 -7.56
C GLY A 142 5.34 12.32 -8.21
N ALA A 143 5.30 13.42 -7.45
CA ALA A 143 5.59 14.76 -7.97
C ALA A 143 7.04 14.89 -8.46
N ALA A 144 8.00 14.43 -7.66
CA ALA A 144 9.42 14.50 -8.00
C ALA A 144 9.75 13.66 -9.23
N THR A 145 9.26 12.43 -9.28
CA THR A 145 9.49 11.52 -10.42
C THR A 145 8.71 11.92 -11.67
N GLY A 146 7.52 12.53 -11.51
CA GLY A 146 6.77 13.19 -12.59
C GLY A 146 7.56 14.30 -13.26
N ALA A 147 8.13 15.20 -12.46
CA ALA A 147 9.01 16.26 -12.95
C ALA A 147 10.24 15.69 -13.68
N LEU A 148 10.90 14.69 -13.09
CA LEU A 148 12.05 14.02 -13.71
C LEU A 148 11.68 13.34 -15.03
N GLY A 149 10.55 12.64 -15.09
CA GLY A 149 10.06 12.00 -16.29
C GLY A 149 9.90 12.98 -17.46
N SER A 150 9.37 14.17 -17.18
CA SER A 150 9.14 15.21 -18.20
C SER A 150 10.39 15.85 -18.79
N VAL A 151 11.55 15.70 -18.14
CA VAL A 151 12.83 16.21 -18.67
C VAL A 151 13.68 15.13 -19.33
N THR A 152 13.42 13.85 -19.03
CA THR A 152 14.18 12.71 -19.56
C THR A 152 13.48 11.93 -20.67
N GLY A 153 12.17 12.13 -20.84
CA GLY A 153 11.33 11.47 -21.87
C GLY A 153 11.23 12.29 -23.14
#